data_AF-A0A957X6V9-F1
#
_entry.id   AF-A0A957X6V9-F1
#
_cell.length_a   1.000
_cell.length_b   1.000
_cell.length_c   1.000
_cell.angle_alpha   90.00
_cell.angle_beta   90.00
_cell.angle_gamma   90.00
#
_symmetry.space_group_name_H-M   'P 1'
#
loop_
_entity.id
_entity.type
_entity.pdbx_description
1 polymer ?
#
loop_
_entity_poly.entity_id
_entity_poly.type
_entity_poly.pdbx_seq_one_letter_code
_entity_poly.pdbx_strand_id
1 'polypeptide(L)' 'MDVTARERLIHLGQALVNQEQATMIVAPQANAEGYWFGGGNLVEAANGDFYLVGRYRNAGDSRLGLGAGERG' A
#
# COMPACT_ATOMS: atom_id res chain seq x y z
N MET A 1 24.65 -6.35 -13.45
CA MET A 1 23.65 -5.34 -13.06
C MET A 1 24.38 -4.05 -12.81
N ASP A 2 23.91 -2.95 -13.38
CA ASP A 2 24.43 -1.61 -13.10
C ASP A 2 24.32 -1.33 -11.59
N VAL A 3 25.47 -1.03 -10.94
CA VAL A 3 25.57 -0.82 -9.49
C VAL A 3 24.62 0.31 -9.05
N THR A 4 24.44 1.31 -9.91
CA THR A 4 23.57 2.46 -9.66
C THR A 4 22.08 2.08 -9.69
N ALA A 5 21.67 1.19 -10.60
CA ALA A 5 20.30 0.71 -10.65
C ALA A 5 19.94 -0.11 -9.40
N ARG A 6 20.88 -0.94 -8.92
CA ARG A 6 20.70 -1.72 -7.69
C ARG A 6 20.48 -0.82 -6.47
N GLU A 7 21.32 0.20 -6.29
CA GLU A 7 21.21 1.14 -5.16
C GLU A 7 19.88 1.90 -5.17
N ARG A 8 19.45 2.37 -6.34
CA ARG A 8 18.15 3.04 -6.50
C ARG A 8 16.99 2.14 -6.09
N LEU A 9 17.01 0.87 -6.49
CA LEU A 9 15.97 -0.09 -6.11
C LEU A 9 15.97 -0.38 -4.61
N ILE A 10 17.15 -0.44 -3.97
CA ILE A 10 17.26 -0.62 -2.53
C ILE A 10 16.66 0.57 -1.79
N HIS A 11 17.04 1.80 -2.17
CA HIS A 11 16.47 3.00 -1.55
C HIS A 11 14.96 3.11 -1.74
N LEU A 12 14.45 2.82 -2.95
CA LEU A 12 13.02 2.78 -3.21
C LEU A 12 12.32 1.73 -2.33
N GLY A 13 12.86 0.52 -2.26
CA GLY A 13 12.31 -0.54 -1.43
C GLY A 13 12.26 -0.16 0.06
N GLN A 14 13.33 0.43 0.59
CA GLN A 14 13.40 0.90 1.97
C GLN A 14 12.39 2.01 2.24
N ALA A 15 12.25 2.99 1.35
CA ALA A 15 11.27 4.07 1.49
C ALA A 15 9.84 3.53 1.51
N LEU A 16 9.55 2.51 0.69
CA LEU A 16 8.23 1.91 0.57
C LEU A 16 7.82 1.03 1.77
N VAL A 17 8.78 0.38 2.45
CA VAL A 17 8.49 -0.51 3.60
C VAL A 17 8.79 0.10 4.97
N ASN A 18 9.15 1.38 5.04
CA ASN A 18 9.47 2.05 6.30
C ASN A 18 8.22 2.23 7.17
N GLN A 19 8.02 1.34 8.14
CA GLN A 19 6.85 1.35 9.03
C GLN A 19 6.80 2.55 9.98
N GLU A 20 7.93 3.19 10.30
CA GLU A 20 7.95 4.38 11.17
C GLU A 20 7.35 5.61 10.47
N GLN A 21 7.43 5.64 9.15
CA GLN A 21 6.83 6.69 8.31
C GLN A 21 5.50 6.26 7.69
N ALA A 22 5.03 5.05 7.97
CA ALA A 22 3.76 4.57 7.46
C ALA A 22 2.61 5.33 8.11
N THR A 23 1.77 5.91 7.26
CA THR A 23 0.57 6.64 7.68
C THR A 23 -0.66 6.04 7.03
N MET A 24 -1.77 6.07 7.77
CA MET A 24 -3.06 5.62 7.26
C MET A 24 -3.65 6.71 6.37
N ILE A 25 -3.57 6.52 5.05
CA ILE A 25 -4.10 7.48 4.07
C ILE A 25 -5.60 7.28 3.87
N VAL A 26 -6.05 6.02 3.94
CA VAL A 26 -7.45 5.62 3.87
C VAL A 26 -7.73 4.73 5.07
N ALA A 27 -8.71 5.13 5.88
CA ALA A 27 -9.14 4.32 7.01
C ALA A 27 -9.88 3.06 6.51
N PRO A 28 -9.71 1.91 7.19
CA PRO A 28 -10.52 0.73 6.89
C PRO A 28 -12.00 1.04 7.13
N GLN A 29 -12.89 0.46 6.32
CA GLN A 29 -14.35 0.65 6.50
C GLN A 29 -14.85 0.13 7.85
N ALA A 30 -14.18 -0.88 8.42
CA ALA A 30 -14.49 -1.42 9.73
C ALA A 30 -13.21 -1.85 10.46
N ASN A 31 -13.21 -1.75 11.79
CA ASN A 31 -12.15 -2.31 12.64
C ASN A 31 -12.45 -3.78 12.96
N ALA A 32 -12.38 -4.65 11.95
CA ALA A 32 -12.72 -6.06 12.04
C ALA A 32 -11.82 -6.93 11.14
N GLU A 33 -11.78 -8.24 11.41
CA GLU A 33 -11.04 -9.18 10.58
C GLU A 33 -11.51 -9.11 9.12
N GLY A 34 -10.54 -9.00 8.20
CA GLY A 34 -10.81 -8.94 6.76
C GLY A 34 -10.83 -7.51 6.19
N TYR A 35 -10.76 -6.50 7.05
CA TYR A 35 -10.57 -5.09 6.68
C TYR A 35 -9.12 -4.69 7.01
N TRP A 36 -8.23 -4.74 6.01
CA TRP A 36 -6.80 -4.51 6.18
C TRP A 36 -6.34 -3.42 5.21
N PHE A 37 -5.88 -2.30 5.76
CA PHE A 37 -5.33 -1.17 5.04
C PHE A 37 -3.96 -0.85 5.62
N GLY A 38 -2.91 -1.10 4.85
CA GLY A 38 -1.54 -0.80 5.26
C GLY A 38 -0.50 -1.81 4.80
N GLY A 39 0.64 -1.81 5.48
CA GLY A 39 1.81 -2.64 5.14
C GLY A 39 2.82 -1.97 4.21
N GLY A 40 2.72 -0.65 4.01
CA GLY A 40 3.64 0.12 3.19
C GLY A 40 3.33 1.60 3.16
N ASN A 41 4.16 2.34 2.42
CA ASN A 41 4.11 3.79 2.33
C ASN A 41 3.61 4.27 0.97
N LEU A 42 3.08 5.50 0.98
CA LEU A 42 2.98 6.35 -0.20
C LEU A 42 4.22 7.24 -0.24
N VAL A 43 4.96 7.20 -1.34
CA VAL A 43 6.16 8.01 -1.55
C VAL A 43 5.96 8.85 -2.81
N GLU A 44 6.14 10.15 -2.69
CA GLU A 44 6.20 11.07 -3.82
C GLU A 44 7.64 11.15 -4.34
N ALA A 45 7.82 10.98 -5.64
CA ALA A 45 9.10 11.15 -6.30
C ALA A 45 9.30 12.59 -6.79
N ALA A 46 10.56 12.93 -7.08
CA ALA A 46 10.94 14.29 -7.47
C ALA A 46 10.25 14.79 -8.76
N ASN A 47 9.74 13.89 -9.60
CA ASN A 47 8.98 14.22 -10.81
C ASN A 47 7.46 14.35 -10.56
N GLY A 48 7.00 14.22 -9.30
CA GLY A 48 5.59 14.26 -8.91
C GLY A 48 4.86 12.92 -9.02
N ASP A 49 5.54 11.83 -9.41
CA ASP A 49 4.94 10.50 -9.41
C ASP A 49 4.73 10.00 -7.98
N PHE A 50 3.61 9.32 -7.74
CA PHE A 50 3.32 8.68 -6.46
C PHE A 50 3.49 7.17 -6.56
N TYR A 51 4.34 6.62 -5.70
CA TYR A 51 4.52 5.18 -5.53
C TYR A 51 3.78 4.73 -4.27
N LEU A 52 2.92 3.74 -4.44
CA LEU A 52 2.15 3.16 -3.36
C LEU A 52 2.46 1.66 -3.22
N VAL A 53 2.77 1.23 -2.00
CA VAL A 53 2.83 -0.19 -1.66
C VAL A 53 1.98 -0.48 -0.43
N GLY A 54 1.37 -1.65 -0.41
CA GLY A 54 0.52 -2.09 0.69
C GLY A 54 -0.63 -2.93 0.19
N ARG A 55 -1.44 -3.43 1.11
CA ARG A 55 -2.71 -4.08 0.78
C ARG A 55 -3.85 -3.21 1.29
N TYR A 56 -4.78 -2.93 0.39
CA TYR A 56 -6.03 -2.23 0.65
C TYR A 56 -7.12 -3.28 0.43
N ARG A 57 -7.80 -3.70 1.49
CA ARG A 57 -8.87 -4.71 1.40
C ARG A 57 -10.00 -4.38 2.34
N ASN A 58 -11.22 -4.34 1.80
CA ASN A 58 -12.45 -4.47 2.57
C ASN A 58 -12.93 -5.92 2.56
N ALA A 59 -13.53 -6.37 3.66
CA ALA A 59 -14.09 -7.73 3.71
C ALA A 59 -15.33 -7.80 2.80
N GLY A 60 -15.18 -8.40 1.63
CA GLY A 60 -16.28 -8.58 0.68
C GLY A 60 -15.79 -8.72 -0.75
N ASP A 61 -14.83 -7.88 -1.14
CA ASP A 61 -14.36 -7.75 -2.53
C ASP A 61 -13.76 -9.06 -3.08
N SER A 62 -13.08 -9.84 -2.23
CA SER A 62 -12.45 -11.10 -2.65
C SER A 62 -13.10 -12.39 -2.14
N ARG A 63 -14.11 -12.32 -1.26
CA ARG A 63 -14.71 -13.53 -0.64
C ARG A 63 -16.16 -13.78 -1.03
N LEU A 64 -16.91 -12.76 -1.45
CA LEU A 64 -18.36 -12.89 -1.65
C LEU A 64 -18.82 -12.62 -3.09
N GLY A 65 -17.91 -12.28 -4.00
CA GLY A 65 -18.23 -11.96 -5.39
C GLY A 65 -18.83 -10.55 -5.56
N LEU A 66 -18.89 -10.10 -6.81
CA LEU A 66 -19.16 -8.70 -7.21
C LEU A 66 -20.52 -8.11 -6.73
N GLY A 67 -21.38 -8.89 -6.07
CA GLY A 67 -22.74 -8.52 -5.71
C GLY A 67 -23.04 -8.45 -4.20
N ALA A 68 -22.06 -8.64 -3.32
CA ALA A 68 -22.32 -8.91 -1.90
C ALA A 68 -21.64 -7.95 -0.90
N GLY A 69 -21.08 -6.83 -1.36
CA GLY A 69 -20.51 -5.81 -0.48
C GLY A 69 -20.27 -4.49 -1.21
N GLU A 70 -20.24 -3.38 -0.45
CA GLU A 70 -19.76 -2.11 -0.97
C GLU A 70 -18.30 -2.26 -1.41
N ARG A 71 -17.98 -1.76 -2.60
CA ARG A 71 -16.61 -1.77 -3.11
C ARG A 71 -15.77 -0.82 -2.25
N GLY A 72 -14.53 -1.25 -1.98
CA GLY A 72 -13.52 -0.38 -1.37
C GLY A 72 -12.98 0.66 -2.32
#